data_AF-T1B7M6-F1
#
_entry.id   AF-T1B7M6-F1
#
_cell.length_a   1.000
_cell.length_b   1.000
_cell.length_c   1.000
_cell.angle_alpha   90.00
_cell.angle_beta   90.00
_cell.angle_gamma   90.00
#
_symmetry.space_group_name_H-M   'P 1'
#
loop_
_entity.id
_entity.type
_entity.pdbx_description
1 polymer ?
#
loop_
_entity_poly.entity_id
_entity_poly.type
_entity_poly.pdbx_seq_one_letter_code
_entity_poly.pdbx_strand_id
1 'polypeptide(L)' 'MTIVSVKQALAGVQAGQTVTVQGWVRTRRDSKAGLSFINLADGSC' A
#
# COMPACT_ATOMS: atom_id res chain seq x y z
N MET A 1 5.61 12.50 -9.01
CA MET A 1 5.33 11.48 -7.97
C MET A 1 5.43 10.12 -8.64
N THR A 2 6.29 9.23 -8.14
CA THR A 2 6.56 7.95 -8.81
C THR A 2 5.46 6.94 -8.49
N ILE A 3 4.89 6.31 -9.52
CA ILE A 3 3.95 5.20 -9.37
C ILE A 3 4.75 3.91 -9.31
N VAL A 4 4.47 3.07 -8.31
CA VAL A 4 5.11 1.75 -8.14
C VAL A 4 4.04 0.68 -7.92
N SER A 5 4.33 -0.56 -8.29
CA SER A 5 3.46 -1.69 -7.95
C SER A 5 3.60 -2.09 -6.48
N VAL A 6 2.62 -2.80 -5.94
CA VAL A 6 2.65 -3.36 -4.57
C VAL A 6 3.87 -4.27 -4.41
N LYS A 7 4.17 -5.12 -5.40
CA LYS A 7 5.38 -5.96 -5.41
C LYS A 7 6.67 -5.14 -5.31
N GLN A 8 6.78 -4.03 -6.03
CA GLN A 8 7.94 -3.15 -5.95
C GLN A 8 8.03 -2.44 -4.60
N ALA A 9 6.91 -1.94 -4.08
CA ALA A 9 6.85 -1.31 -2.76
C ALA A 9 7.31 -2.27 -1.64
N LEU A 10 6.89 -3.54 -1.71
CA LEU A 10 7.29 -4.59 -0.76
C LEU A 10 8.75 -5.05 -0.94
N ALA A 11 9.27 -5.03 -2.16
CA ALA A 11 10.69 -5.35 -2.43
C ALA A 11 11.65 -4.26 -1.91
N GLY A 12 11.13 -3.07 -1.62
CA GLY A 12 11.87 -1.96 -1.03
C GLY A 12 11.83 -0.71 -1.89
N VAL A 13 11.35 0.38 -1.29
CA VAL A 13 11.50 1.75 -1.79
C VAL A 13 12.38 2.53 -0.82
N GLN A 14 13.03 3.60 -1.30
CA GLN A 14 13.87 4.43 -0.44
C GLN A 14 13.05 5.00 0.74
N ALA A 15 13.51 4.76 1.97
CA ALA A 15 12.84 5.26 3.17
C ALA A 15 12.73 6.80 3.15
N GLY A 16 11.58 7.32 3.62
CA GLY A 16 11.28 8.74 3.61
C GLY A 16 10.79 9.28 2.27
N GLN A 17 10.83 8.49 1.19
CA GLN A 17 10.19 8.90 -0.06
C GLN A 17 8.68 8.66 -0.04
N THR A 18 7.95 9.58 -0.65
CA THR A 18 6.52 9.41 -0.92
C THR A 18 6.32 8.80 -2.30
N VAL A 19 5.56 7.70 -2.36
CA VAL A 19 5.23 6.98 -3.60
C VAL A 19 3.71 6.85 -3.76
N THR A 20 3.26 6.59 -4.97
CA THR A 20 1.85 6.29 -5.26
C THR A 20 1.71 4.83 -5.65
N VAL A 21 0.76 4.13 -5.01
CA VAL A 21 0.31 2.78 -5.39
C VAL A 21 -1.15 2.83 -5.83
N GLN A 22 -1.54 1.98 -6.76
CA GLN A 22 -2.89 1.94 -7.32
C GLN A 22 -3.35 0.49 -7.37
N GLY A 23 -4.56 0.20 -6.87
CA GLY A 23 -5.08 -1.16 -6.82
C GLY A 23 -6.47 -1.22 -6.21
N TRP A 24 -6.91 -2.42 -5.87
CA TRP A 24 -8.21 -2.69 -5.27
C TRP A 24 -8.07 -3.05 -3.80
N VAL A 25 -8.92 -2.46 -2.97
CA VAL A 25 -9.00 -2.80 -1.54
C VAL A 25 -9.59 -4.20 -1.41
N ARG A 26 -8.82 -5.10 -0.80
CA ARG A 26 -9.26 -6.47 -0.49
C ARG A 26 -9.95 -6.53 0.86
N THR A 27 -9.34 -5.90 1.86
CA THR A 27 -9.91 -5.76 3.20
C THR A 27 -9.56 -4.40 3.80
N ARG A 28 -10.44 -3.91 4.67
CA ARG A 28 -10.20 -2.78 5.57
C ARG A 28 -10.49 -3.26 6.98
N ARG A 29 -9.58 -3.00 7.92
CA ARG A 29 -9.78 -3.24 9.34
C ARG A 29 -9.56 -1.95 10.09
N ASP A 30 -10.57 -1.51 10.81
CA ASP A 30 -10.51 -0.32 11.64
C ASP A 30 -10.25 -0.71 13.09
N SER A 31 -9.40 0.05 13.77
CA SER A 31 -9.08 -0.14 15.17
C SER A 31 -9.83 0.88 16.03
N LYS A 32 -10.05 0.55 17.30
CA LYS A 32 -10.65 1.48 18.27
C LYS A 32 -9.80 2.73 18.54
N ALA A 33 -8.51 2.70 18.19
CA ALA A 33 -7.58 3.81 18.37
C ALA A 33 -7.55 4.79 17.18
N GLY A 34 -8.48 4.65 16.21
CA GLY A 34 -8.57 5.57 15.06
C GLY A 34 -7.62 5.26 13.91
N LEU A 35 -6.99 4.08 13.90
CA LEU A 35 -6.17 3.60 12.77
C LEU A 35 -6.98 2.67 11.88
N SER A 36 -6.81 2.83 10.56
CA SER A 36 -7.34 1.91 9.54
C SER A 36 -6.20 1.17 8.86
N PHE A 37 -6.32 -0.14 8.77
CA PHE A 37 -5.39 -1.02 8.06
C PHE A 37 -6.04 -1.47 6.76
N ILE A 38 -5.43 -1.09 5.63
CA ILE A 38 -5.92 -1.43 4.29
C ILE A 38 -5.03 -2.51 3.70
N ASN A 39 -5.62 -3.63 3.30
CA ASN A 39 -4.97 -4.59 2.42
C ASN A 39 -5.32 -4.23 0.97
N LEU A 40 -4.35 -3.71 0.22
CA LEU A 40 -4.48 -3.29 -1.18
C LEU A 40 -3.75 -4.30 -2.07
N ALA A 41 -4.43 -4.81 -3.09
CA ALA A 41 -3.82 -5.65 -4.11
C ALA A 41 -3.93 -4.97 -5.48
N ASP A 42 -2.85 -4.95 -6.25
CA ASP A 42 -2.79 -4.44 -7.62
C ASP A 42 -2.58 -5.54 -8.68
N GLY A 43 -2.56 -6.81 -8.24
CA GLY A 43 -2.32 -7.99 -9.08
C GLY A 43 -0.85 -8.37 -9.25
N SER A 44 0.09 -7.64 -8.64
CA SER A 44 1.53 -7.90 -8.78
C SER A 44 2.10 -8.94 -7.79
N CYS A 45 1.45 -9.16 -6.64
CA CYS A 45 1.75 -10.22 -5.66
C CYS A 45 0.57 -10.45 -4.70
#